data_AF-A0A7C7LKD9-F1
#
_entry.id   AF-A0A7C7LKD9-F1
#
_cell.length_a   1.000
_cell.length_b   1.000
_cell.length_c   1.000
_cell.angle_alpha   90.00
_cell.angle_beta   90.00
_cell.angle_gamma   90.00
#
_symmetry.space_group_name_H-M   'P 1'
#
loop_
_entity.id
_entity.type
_entity.pdbx_description
1 polymer ?
#
loop_
_entity_poly.entity_id
_entity_poly.type
_entity_poly.pdbx_seq_one_letter_code
_entity_poly.pdbx_strand_id
1 'polypeptide(L)'
;MRRSDPFRKNRLRIKKVRCRTCGSDNGKRTCPALSSIVICPQCCRAKRAKIPGCDQNCRYYASLLNTSRNLPPPEYPVYECFVSRSQDTGLVLAVVARQRSDGNLRAMITLLDFWKKGIRDCVVIANVTEKALHQRITQIAKSHNIGGKPARESDSQEQTVGIVTDDLVSHWSFDLASVRGKTLKDVWGENHGKIEGSPKMAQGKARGGLRFGGRGKDRIIVPHHESLNLEGRMTLCAWIYWNGRSDIIVTKREPLNYQFSALENKTIQLCVGGSGNERGYACVYSDRVLIPNRWVHIAVVRDSETVFFYKDGEHAGTEQVSSASMTNDKDLIIGSSPRGYFRYGGILDELSIYNNVLSQNEIRQNFSAKKGLEISEEFQYHFESVEFSEYQRLIRHGYDIATEAKTEIPWEFNYWRDIVGNMNEIPETEGSLYKCPKCAGELPQVAVDLIKQHAQSDDMQFYIVCRKCSGEFD
;
A
#
# COMPACT_ATOMS: atom_id res chain seq x y z
N MET A 1 -0.12 16.75 -60.83
CA MET A 1 0.99 16.31 -59.96
C MET A 1 0.44 15.93 -58.59
N ARG A 2 0.28 14.64 -58.29
CA ARG A 2 0.11 14.13 -56.93
C ARG A 2 1.35 13.29 -56.64
N ARG A 3 2.23 13.76 -55.75
CA ARG A 3 3.40 13.01 -55.30
C ARG A 3 2.90 11.89 -54.37
N SER A 4 3.08 10.65 -54.80
CA SER A 4 2.94 9.48 -53.95
C SER A 4 4.06 9.47 -52.91
N ASP A 5 3.68 9.45 -51.64
CA ASP A 5 4.58 9.33 -50.49
C ASP A 5 5.35 7.98 -50.53
N PRO A 6 6.69 7.98 -50.58
CA PRO A 6 7.50 6.77 -50.69
C PRO A 6 7.74 6.05 -49.35
N PHE A 7 7.14 6.48 -48.23
CA PHE A 7 7.42 5.92 -46.90
C PHE A 7 6.29 5.06 -46.27
N ARG A 8 5.58 4.26 -47.06
CA ARG A 8 4.85 3.10 -46.50
C ARG A 8 5.84 1.99 -46.13
N LYS A 9 6.49 2.14 -44.96
CA LYS A 9 7.30 1.08 -44.36
C LYS A 9 6.45 -0.19 -44.21
N ASN A 10 6.84 -1.25 -44.91
CA ASN A 10 6.36 -2.61 -44.71
C ASN A 10 6.43 -2.96 -43.21
N ARG A 11 5.27 -3.03 -42.52
CA ARG A 11 5.20 -3.75 -41.24
C ARG A 11 5.52 -5.20 -41.55
N LEU A 12 6.74 -5.63 -41.22
CA LEU A 12 7.12 -7.04 -41.20
C LEU A 12 6.03 -7.81 -40.44
N ARG A 13 5.22 -8.59 -41.15
CA ARG A 13 4.35 -9.59 -40.52
C ARG A 13 5.27 -10.54 -39.78
N ILE A 14 5.41 -10.36 -38.47
CA ILE A 14 6.12 -11.30 -37.60
C ILE A 14 5.45 -12.66 -37.83
N LYS A 15 6.16 -13.60 -38.46
CA LYS A 15 5.66 -14.97 -38.65
C LYS A 15 5.34 -15.52 -37.26
N LYS A 16 4.06 -15.73 -36.98
CA LYS A 16 3.60 -16.40 -35.77
C LYS A 16 4.11 -17.84 -35.82
N VAL A 17 4.99 -18.20 -34.89
CA VAL A 17 5.54 -19.55 -34.81
C VAL A 17 4.75 -20.34 -33.78
N ARG A 18 4.25 -21.51 -34.17
CA ARG A 18 3.40 -22.33 -33.30
C ARG A 18 4.24 -23.08 -32.25
N CYS A 19 3.81 -23.02 -31.00
CA CYS A 19 4.31 -23.84 -29.90
C CYS A 19 3.98 -25.30 -30.16
N ARG A 20 4.99 -26.17 -30.19
CA ARG A 20 4.81 -27.61 -30.38
C ARG A 20 4.29 -28.35 -29.14
N THR A 21 4.21 -27.66 -28.00
CA THR A 21 3.69 -28.23 -26.74
C THR A 21 2.20 -27.97 -26.54
N CYS A 22 1.71 -26.75 -26.82
CA CYS A 22 0.30 -26.40 -26.60
C CYS A 22 -0.45 -25.89 -27.83
N GLY A 23 0.20 -25.85 -29.00
CA GLY A 23 -0.43 -25.38 -30.24
C GLY A 23 -0.64 -23.87 -30.34
N SER A 24 -0.29 -23.07 -29.32
CA SER A 24 -0.42 -21.60 -29.38
C SER A 24 0.54 -20.97 -30.39
N ASP A 25 0.13 -19.87 -31.03
CA ASP A 25 0.94 -19.10 -31.99
C ASP A 25 2.04 -18.23 -31.33
N ASN A 26 2.42 -18.53 -30.08
CA ASN A 26 3.35 -17.76 -29.26
C ASN A 26 4.67 -18.52 -29.00
N GLY A 27 5.08 -19.38 -29.94
CA GLY A 27 6.37 -20.06 -29.91
C GLY A 27 7.52 -19.06 -30.00
N LYS A 28 8.36 -19.00 -28.96
CA LYS A 28 9.43 -17.99 -28.83
C LYS A 28 10.79 -18.56 -28.45
N ARG A 29 10.86 -19.83 -28.05
CA ARG A 29 12.08 -20.46 -27.52
C ARG A 29 12.28 -21.81 -28.19
N THR A 30 13.54 -22.23 -28.31
CA THR A 30 13.90 -23.59 -28.74
C THR A 30 14.36 -24.36 -27.51
N CYS A 31 13.70 -25.45 -27.14
CA CYS A 31 13.99 -26.20 -25.91
C CYS A 31 14.91 -27.40 -26.16
N PRO A 32 16.20 -27.36 -25.77
CA PRO A 32 17.13 -28.47 -26.03
C PRO A 32 16.73 -29.77 -25.31
N ALA A 33 16.17 -29.64 -24.10
CA ALA A 33 15.72 -30.75 -23.27
C ALA A 33 14.50 -31.51 -23.83
N LEU A 34 13.83 -30.95 -24.85
CA LEU A 34 12.70 -31.58 -25.55
C LEU A 34 13.02 -31.69 -27.04
N SER A 35 14.20 -32.22 -27.37
CA SER A 35 14.62 -32.45 -28.76
C SER A 35 14.57 -31.19 -29.63
N SER A 36 14.91 -30.04 -29.06
CA SER A 36 14.95 -28.73 -29.75
C SER A 36 13.61 -28.29 -30.35
N ILE A 37 12.48 -28.66 -29.75
CA ILE A 37 11.17 -28.14 -30.19
C ILE A 37 11.03 -26.64 -29.96
N VAL A 38 10.21 -25.99 -30.79
CA VAL A 38 9.74 -24.61 -30.54
C VAL A 38 8.64 -24.62 -29.47
N ILE A 39 8.86 -23.85 -28.40
CA ILE A 39 8.00 -23.79 -27.22
C ILE A 39 7.64 -22.34 -26.86
N CYS A 40 6.42 -22.12 -26.34
CA CYS A 40 6.01 -20.81 -25.85
C CYS A 40 6.54 -20.55 -24.42
N PRO A 41 6.61 -19.29 -23.95
CA PRO A 41 7.10 -18.96 -22.61
C PRO A 41 6.34 -19.66 -21.47
N GLN A 42 5.01 -19.84 -21.61
CA GLN A 42 4.18 -20.52 -20.61
C GLN A 42 4.51 -22.01 -20.51
N CYS A 43 4.52 -22.74 -21.64
CA CYS A 43 4.91 -24.16 -21.65
C CYS A 43 6.37 -24.37 -21.22
N CYS A 44 7.27 -23.46 -21.61
CA CYS A 44 8.66 -23.49 -21.15
C CYS A 44 8.75 -23.32 -19.63
N ARG A 45 7.95 -22.43 -19.02
CA ARG A 45 7.85 -22.28 -17.57
C ARG A 45 7.33 -23.55 -16.91
N ALA A 46 6.27 -24.14 -17.46
CA ALA A 46 5.67 -25.36 -16.92
C ALA A 46 6.60 -26.59 -16.89
N LYS A 47 7.71 -26.58 -17.64
CA LYS A 47 8.71 -27.66 -17.71
C LYS A 47 9.98 -27.41 -16.88
N ARG A 48 10.14 -26.22 -16.28
CA ARG A 48 11.33 -25.86 -15.46
C ARG A 48 11.49 -26.80 -14.28
N ALA A 49 12.72 -27.27 -14.05
CA ALA A 49 13.05 -28.24 -13.02
C ALA A 49 12.22 -29.54 -13.05
N LYS A 50 11.47 -29.82 -14.14
CA LYS A 50 10.65 -31.04 -14.30
C LYS A 50 11.26 -32.05 -15.27
N ILE A 51 12.26 -31.65 -16.05
CA ILE A 51 12.94 -32.50 -17.03
C ILE A 51 14.46 -32.29 -16.96
N PRO A 52 15.27 -33.34 -17.18
CA PRO A 52 16.73 -33.22 -17.24
C PRO A 52 17.17 -32.16 -18.26
N GLY A 53 18.09 -31.27 -17.88
CA GLY A 53 18.57 -30.16 -18.71
C GLY A 53 17.69 -28.90 -18.72
N CYS A 54 16.61 -28.87 -17.93
CA CYS A 54 15.84 -27.65 -17.63
C CYS A 54 16.10 -27.14 -16.21
N ASP A 55 17.39 -27.03 -15.87
CA ASP A 55 17.94 -26.68 -14.56
C ASP A 55 18.77 -25.38 -14.61
N GLN A 56 19.63 -25.16 -13.61
CA GLN A 56 20.51 -23.99 -13.49
C GLN A 56 21.43 -23.74 -14.70
N ASN A 57 21.63 -24.73 -15.57
CA ASN A 57 22.45 -24.63 -16.78
C ASN A 57 21.64 -24.27 -18.04
N CYS A 58 20.30 -24.20 -17.94
CA CYS A 58 19.44 -23.91 -19.08
C CYS A 58 19.53 -22.43 -19.48
N ARG A 59 19.92 -22.13 -20.74
CA ARG A 59 20.08 -20.76 -21.27
C ARG A 59 18.91 -19.80 -21.00
N TYR A 60 17.68 -20.30 -20.97
CA TYR A 60 16.47 -19.47 -20.75
C TYR A 60 16.03 -19.38 -19.29
N TYR A 61 16.61 -20.20 -18.42
CA TYR A 61 16.28 -20.31 -17.01
C TYR A 61 17.40 -19.76 -16.13
N ALA A 62 18.65 -20.07 -16.49
CA ALA A 62 19.88 -19.56 -15.87
C ALA A 62 19.92 -18.02 -15.83
N SER A 63 19.43 -17.32 -16.85
CA SER A 63 19.38 -15.85 -16.86
C SER A 63 18.38 -15.24 -15.86
N LEU A 64 17.33 -15.98 -15.50
CA LEU A 64 16.40 -15.61 -14.41
C LEU A 64 17.02 -15.88 -13.03
N LEU A 65 17.93 -16.85 -12.94
CA LEU A 65 18.72 -17.11 -11.73
C LEU A 65 19.86 -16.11 -11.57
N ASN A 66 20.45 -15.64 -12.68
CA ASN A 66 21.58 -14.71 -12.70
C ASN A 66 21.18 -13.22 -12.56
N THR A 67 19.90 -12.85 -12.69
CA THR A 67 19.42 -11.47 -12.43
C THR A 67 19.24 -11.17 -10.93
N SER A 68 20.05 -11.80 -10.07
CA SER A 68 19.88 -11.81 -8.61
C SER A 68 21.18 -11.84 -7.81
N ARG A 69 22.26 -12.27 -8.44
CA ARG A 69 23.42 -12.78 -7.72
C ARG A 69 24.46 -11.68 -7.60
N ASN A 70 24.51 -11.05 -6.44
CA ASN A 70 25.76 -10.74 -5.75
C ASN A 70 25.39 -10.55 -4.27
N LEU A 71 25.97 -11.40 -3.42
CA LEU A 71 25.79 -11.62 -1.97
C LEU A 71 24.65 -12.58 -1.55
N PRO A 72 24.95 -13.57 -0.69
CA PRO A 72 23.95 -14.38 -0.03
C PRO A 72 23.17 -13.54 1.01
N PRO A 73 21.89 -13.84 1.27
CA PRO A 73 21.00 -13.04 2.12
C PRO A 73 21.37 -12.77 3.59
N PRO A 74 22.19 -13.57 4.33
CA PRO A 74 22.35 -13.32 5.76
C PRO A 74 23.13 -12.03 6.06
N GLU A 75 23.82 -11.45 5.06
CA GLU A 75 24.46 -10.14 5.20
C GLU A 75 23.51 -8.95 5.01
N TYR A 76 22.33 -9.16 4.41
CA TYR A 76 21.38 -8.08 4.15
C TYR A 76 20.38 -7.91 5.30
N PRO A 77 20.15 -6.67 5.79
CA PRO A 77 19.15 -6.43 6.81
C PRO A 77 17.75 -6.77 6.29
N VAL A 78 16.91 -7.30 7.18
CA VAL A 78 15.47 -7.45 6.90
C VAL A 78 14.88 -6.07 6.69
N TYR A 79 14.27 -5.87 5.53
CA TYR A 79 13.57 -4.65 5.20
C TYR A 79 12.15 -4.71 5.76
N GLU A 80 11.39 -5.75 5.41
CA GLU A 80 10.01 -5.90 5.84
C GLU A 80 9.52 -7.34 5.64
N CYS A 81 8.51 -7.74 6.43
CA CYS A 81 7.79 -9.00 6.28
C CYS A 81 6.29 -8.75 6.25
N PHE A 82 5.57 -9.45 5.38
CA PHE A 82 4.13 -9.32 5.25
C PHE A 82 3.44 -10.67 5.14
N VAL A 83 2.18 -10.71 5.60
CA VAL A 83 1.29 -11.84 5.44
C VAL A 83 -0.05 -11.35 4.91
N SER A 84 -0.63 -12.07 3.96
CA SER A 84 -2.02 -11.89 3.54
C SER A 84 -2.75 -13.23 3.63
N ARG A 85 -3.99 -13.19 4.10
CA ARG A 85 -4.82 -14.39 4.33
C ARG A 85 -6.13 -14.27 3.55
N SER A 86 -6.55 -15.35 2.91
CA SER A 86 -7.90 -15.47 2.35
C SER A 86 -8.89 -15.77 3.48
N GLN A 87 -10.06 -15.11 3.47
CA GLN A 87 -11.08 -15.29 4.51
C GLN A 87 -11.80 -16.64 4.38
N ASP A 88 -11.95 -17.14 3.15
CA ASP A 88 -12.79 -18.31 2.85
C ASP A 88 -11.96 -19.58 2.64
N THR A 89 -10.81 -19.46 1.98
CA THR A 89 -9.99 -20.62 1.59
C THR A 89 -8.83 -20.93 2.54
N GLY A 90 -8.58 -20.04 3.51
CA GLY A 90 -7.43 -20.16 4.41
C GLY A 90 -6.06 -19.99 3.74
N LEU A 91 -6.01 -19.62 2.46
CA LEU A 91 -4.76 -19.41 1.73
C LEU A 91 -3.91 -18.30 2.35
N VAL A 92 -2.63 -18.59 2.58
CA VAL A 92 -1.66 -17.66 3.17
C VAL A 92 -0.56 -17.32 2.17
N LEU A 93 -0.42 -16.02 1.90
CA LEU A 93 0.69 -15.43 1.16
C LEU A 93 1.65 -14.77 2.15
N ALA A 94 2.84 -15.34 2.32
CA ALA A 94 3.89 -14.83 3.19
C ALA A 94 5.04 -14.23 2.36
N VAL A 95 5.54 -13.06 2.76
CA VAL A 95 6.59 -12.34 2.04
C VAL A 95 7.67 -11.89 3.02
N VAL A 96 8.93 -12.12 2.69
CA VAL A 96 10.09 -11.46 3.33
C VAL A 96 10.88 -10.71 2.28
N ALA A 97 11.28 -9.48 2.60
CA ALA A 97 12.19 -8.68 1.81
C ALA A 97 13.43 -8.29 2.62
N ARG A 98 14.60 -8.35 2.01
CA ARG A 98 15.87 -7.84 2.55
C ARG A 98 16.42 -6.74 1.66
N GLN A 99 16.96 -5.70 2.28
CA GLN A 99 17.49 -4.54 1.54
C GLN A 99 18.93 -4.79 1.11
N ARG A 100 19.20 -4.65 -0.19
CA ARG A 100 20.54 -4.74 -0.76
C ARG A 100 21.25 -3.40 -0.64
N SER A 101 22.59 -3.43 -0.76
CA SER A 101 23.42 -2.22 -0.77
C SER A 101 23.14 -1.28 -1.96
N ASP A 102 22.56 -1.80 -3.05
CA ASP A 102 22.15 -1.04 -4.23
C ASP A 102 20.77 -0.36 -4.09
N GLY A 103 20.11 -0.50 -2.94
CA GLY A 103 18.78 0.05 -2.66
C GLY A 103 17.61 -0.82 -3.16
N ASN A 104 17.85 -1.86 -3.97
CA ASN A 104 16.80 -2.80 -4.35
C ASN A 104 16.49 -3.80 -3.24
N LEU A 105 15.30 -4.37 -3.30
CA LEU A 105 14.85 -5.42 -2.41
C LEU A 105 15.09 -6.78 -3.02
N ARG A 106 15.60 -7.69 -2.20
CA ARG A 106 15.58 -9.11 -2.47
C ARG A 106 14.43 -9.74 -1.69
N ALA A 107 13.41 -10.21 -2.38
CA ALA A 107 12.20 -10.74 -1.76
C ALA A 107 11.98 -12.22 -2.05
N MET A 108 11.47 -12.94 -1.06
CA MET A 108 10.88 -14.27 -1.19
C MET A 108 9.39 -14.15 -0.92
N ILE A 109 8.58 -14.53 -1.90
CA ILE A 109 7.12 -14.52 -1.88
C ILE A 109 6.66 -15.98 -1.88
N THR A 110 5.92 -16.39 -0.85
CA THR A 110 5.59 -17.78 -0.58
C THR A 110 4.07 -17.94 -0.44
N LEU A 111 3.46 -18.73 -1.32
CA LEU A 111 2.09 -19.24 -1.18
C LEU A 111 2.14 -20.51 -0.32
N LEU A 112 1.94 -20.36 0.99
CA LEU A 112 2.22 -21.40 1.98
C LEU A 112 1.38 -22.65 1.76
N ASP A 113 0.09 -22.53 1.50
CA ASP A 113 -0.77 -23.70 1.37
C ASP A 113 -0.56 -24.44 0.05
N PHE A 114 -0.08 -23.73 -0.97
CA PHE A 114 0.36 -24.36 -2.22
C PHE A 114 1.64 -25.17 -1.98
N TRP A 115 2.58 -24.63 -1.20
CA TRP A 115 3.74 -25.40 -0.76
C TRP A 115 3.30 -26.64 0.03
N LYS A 116 2.43 -26.51 1.04
CA LYS A 116 1.93 -27.67 1.83
C LYS A 116 1.30 -28.77 0.97
N LYS A 117 0.70 -28.42 -0.18
CA LYS A 117 0.12 -29.37 -1.15
C LYS A 117 1.13 -29.90 -2.18
N GLY A 118 2.41 -29.57 -2.06
CA GLY A 118 3.43 -29.92 -3.07
C GLY A 118 3.26 -29.20 -4.42
N ILE A 119 2.44 -28.14 -4.47
CA ILE A 119 2.24 -27.36 -5.70
C ILE A 119 3.52 -26.57 -5.97
N ARG A 120 4.06 -26.75 -7.18
CA ARG A 120 5.29 -26.08 -7.65
C ARG A 120 5.06 -24.60 -7.95
N ASP A 121 6.14 -23.84 -8.11
CA ASP A 121 6.12 -22.38 -8.32
C ASP A 121 5.42 -21.58 -7.17
N CYS A 122 5.24 -22.19 -6.00
CA CYS A 122 4.66 -21.57 -4.81
C CYS A 122 5.63 -20.63 -4.07
N VAL A 123 6.92 -20.69 -4.41
CA VAL A 123 7.97 -19.80 -3.90
C VAL A 123 8.54 -18.99 -5.06
N VAL A 124 8.50 -17.67 -4.94
CA VAL A 124 8.99 -16.74 -5.96
C VAL A 124 10.06 -15.85 -5.36
N ILE A 125 11.25 -15.88 -5.97
CA ILE A 125 12.36 -14.99 -5.60
C ILE A 125 12.42 -13.82 -6.58
N ALA A 126 12.54 -12.61 -6.06
CA ALA A 126 12.57 -11.38 -6.84
C ALA A 126 13.68 -10.44 -6.37
N ASN A 127 14.36 -9.80 -7.32
CA ASN A 127 15.17 -8.60 -7.06
C ASN A 127 14.48 -7.46 -7.76
N VAL A 128 13.94 -6.55 -6.98
CA VAL A 128 12.94 -5.59 -7.43
C VAL A 128 13.05 -4.33 -6.60
N THR A 129 12.64 -3.21 -7.15
CA THR A 129 12.35 -2.03 -6.35
C THR A 129 11.17 -2.32 -5.41
N GLU A 130 11.04 -1.53 -4.35
CA GLU A 130 9.89 -1.61 -3.43
C GLU A 130 8.55 -1.57 -4.20
N LYS A 131 8.41 -0.63 -5.15
CA LYS A 131 7.21 -0.51 -6.00
C LYS A 131 6.94 -1.78 -6.80
N ALA A 132 7.95 -2.34 -7.45
CA ALA A 132 7.79 -3.56 -8.26
C ALA A 132 7.50 -4.80 -7.40
N LEU A 133 7.98 -4.85 -6.15
CA LEU A 133 7.58 -5.89 -5.19
C LEU A 133 6.08 -5.81 -4.88
N HIS A 134 5.60 -4.62 -4.53
CA HIS A 134 4.19 -4.38 -4.18
C HIS A 134 3.24 -4.72 -5.34
N GLN A 135 3.59 -4.32 -6.55
CA GLN A 135 2.85 -4.69 -7.76
C GLN A 135 2.73 -6.20 -7.92
N ARG A 136 3.84 -6.92 -7.68
CA ARG A 136 3.89 -8.36 -7.87
C ARG A 136 3.11 -9.13 -6.81
N ILE A 137 3.23 -8.76 -5.54
CA ILE A 137 2.46 -9.40 -4.46
C ILE A 137 0.97 -9.15 -4.64
N THR A 138 0.58 -7.97 -5.09
CA THR A 138 -0.82 -7.62 -5.39
C THR A 138 -1.36 -8.46 -6.55
N GLN A 139 -0.60 -8.63 -7.63
CA GLN A 139 -1.00 -9.48 -8.75
C GLN A 139 -1.19 -10.95 -8.32
N ILE A 140 -0.31 -11.46 -7.45
CA ILE A 140 -0.40 -12.82 -6.90
C ILE A 140 -1.61 -12.95 -5.97
N ALA A 141 -1.82 -11.98 -5.08
CA ALA A 141 -2.96 -11.94 -4.17
C ALA A 141 -4.29 -11.91 -4.96
N LYS A 142 -4.36 -11.08 -6.00
CA LYS A 142 -5.49 -10.99 -6.93
C LYS A 142 -5.76 -12.30 -7.66
N SER A 143 -4.75 -12.95 -8.22
CA SER A 143 -4.95 -14.18 -8.98
C SER A 143 -5.42 -15.35 -8.12
N HIS A 144 -5.24 -15.29 -6.80
CA HIS A 144 -5.61 -16.34 -5.85
C HIS A 144 -6.70 -15.91 -4.87
N ASN A 145 -7.30 -14.73 -5.04
CA ASN A 145 -8.32 -14.18 -4.13
C ASN A 145 -7.89 -14.17 -2.65
N ILE A 146 -6.64 -13.76 -2.38
CA ILE A 146 -6.05 -13.68 -1.05
C ILE A 146 -6.11 -12.23 -0.60
N GLY A 147 -6.71 -11.91 0.56
CA GLY A 147 -6.73 -10.55 1.11
C GLY A 147 -7.65 -9.54 0.39
N GLY A 148 -8.37 -9.95 -0.65
CA GLY A 148 -9.43 -9.16 -1.28
C GLY A 148 -10.71 -9.16 -0.43
N LYS A 149 -11.47 -8.06 -0.44
CA LYS A 149 -12.84 -8.08 0.11
C LYS A 149 -13.70 -9.07 -0.69
N PRO A 150 -14.61 -9.84 -0.06
CA PRO A 150 -15.54 -10.69 -0.80
C PRO A 150 -16.29 -9.84 -1.83
N ALA A 151 -16.34 -10.32 -3.07
CA ALA A 151 -17.12 -9.69 -4.11
C ALA A 151 -18.60 -9.73 -3.68
N ARG A 152 -19.15 -8.57 -3.30
CA ARG A 152 -20.60 -8.43 -3.16
C ARG A 152 -21.21 -8.53 -4.56
N GLU A 153 -22.25 -9.36 -4.67
CA GLU A 153 -23.07 -9.47 -5.87
C GLU A 153 -23.53 -8.08 -6.33
N SER A 154 -23.37 -7.85 -7.64
CA SER A 154 -23.83 -6.71 -8.45
C SER A 154 -24.52 -5.57 -7.69
N ASP A 155 -23.75 -4.61 -7.21
CA ASP A 155 -24.26 -3.25 -7.06
C ASP A 155 -24.07 -2.52 -8.40
N SER A 156 -25.18 -2.07 -8.97
CA SER A 156 -25.23 -1.08 -10.04
C SER A 156 -24.17 -0.01 -9.81
N GLN A 157 -23.43 0.37 -10.85
CA GLN A 157 -22.45 1.46 -10.80
C GLN A 157 -23.15 2.79 -10.43
N GLU A 158 -23.34 3.05 -9.14
CA GLU A 158 -23.35 4.41 -8.64
C GLU A 158 -21.96 4.97 -8.91
N GLN A 159 -21.89 5.95 -9.81
CA GLN A 159 -20.72 6.82 -9.97
C GLN A 159 -20.44 7.44 -8.60
N THR A 160 -19.52 6.84 -7.84
CA THR A 160 -19.09 7.39 -6.56
C THR A 160 -18.38 8.70 -6.85
N VAL A 161 -19.00 9.81 -6.45
CA VAL A 161 -18.40 11.14 -6.52
C VAL A 161 -17.11 11.13 -5.68
N GLY A 162 -15.96 11.21 -6.34
CA GLY A 162 -14.65 11.30 -5.70
C GLY A 162 -14.30 12.75 -5.35
N ILE A 163 -13.19 12.96 -4.66
CA ILE A 163 -12.70 14.32 -4.41
C ILE A 163 -12.31 15.01 -5.73
N VAL A 164 -12.31 16.33 -5.72
CA VAL A 164 -11.85 17.16 -6.83
C VAL A 164 -10.33 17.01 -6.97
N THR A 165 -9.87 16.74 -8.19
CA THR A 165 -8.45 16.53 -8.50
C THR A 165 -7.83 17.64 -9.33
N ASP A 166 -8.65 18.51 -9.92
CA ASP A 166 -8.16 19.66 -10.66
C ASP A 166 -7.43 20.61 -9.69
N ASP A 167 -6.25 21.08 -10.10
CA ASP A 167 -5.37 21.95 -9.30
C ASP A 167 -4.98 21.38 -7.91
N LEU A 168 -5.16 20.08 -7.71
CA LEU A 168 -4.71 19.39 -6.49
C LEU A 168 -3.17 19.32 -6.51
N VAL A 169 -2.56 19.74 -5.40
CA VAL A 169 -1.11 19.72 -5.21
C VAL A 169 -0.70 18.51 -4.37
N SER A 170 -1.42 18.28 -3.28
CA SER A 170 -1.12 17.23 -2.32
C SER A 170 -2.38 16.72 -1.67
N HIS A 171 -2.39 15.42 -1.42
CA HIS A 171 -3.45 14.75 -0.68
C HIS A 171 -2.85 13.70 0.25
N TRP A 172 -3.09 13.88 1.55
CA TRP A 172 -2.75 12.89 2.56
C TRP A 172 -4.03 12.28 3.11
N SER A 173 -4.30 11.02 2.75
CA SER A 173 -5.50 10.32 3.21
C SER A 173 -5.40 9.81 4.65
N PHE A 174 -4.19 9.72 5.23
CA PHE A 174 -3.97 9.13 6.57
C PHE A 174 -4.51 7.71 6.76
N ASP A 175 -4.82 7.04 5.66
CA ASP A 175 -5.15 5.62 5.64
C ASP A 175 -3.95 4.78 6.06
N LEU A 176 -4.23 3.59 6.59
CA LEU A 176 -3.20 2.61 6.93
C LEU A 176 -2.25 2.36 5.75
N ALA A 177 -2.77 2.31 4.52
CA ALA A 177 -1.95 2.10 3.31
C ALA A 177 -1.04 3.30 2.98
N SER A 178 -1.42 4.51 3.41
CA SER A 178 -0.64 5.74 3.22
C SER A 178 0.42 5.95 4.29
N VAL A 179 0.38 5.21 5.40
CA VAL A 179 1.34 5.30 6.50
C VAL A 179 2.25 4.08 6.51
N ARG A 180 3.55 4.28 6.26
CA ARG A 180 4.58 3.23 6.27
C ARG A 180 5.73 3.62 7.19
N GLY A 181 5.88 2.89 8.30
CA GLY A 181 6.89 3.21 9.31
C GLY A 181 6.75 4.64 9.84
N LYS A 182 7.76 5.48 9.57
CA LYS A 182 7.76 6.93 9.90
C LYS A 182 7.48 7.81 8.69
N THR A 183 6.82 7.31 7.67
CA THR A 183 6.48 8.05 6.44
C THR A 183 4.96 8.06 6.26
N LEU A 184 4.40 9.26 6.07
CA LEU A 184 3.06 9.47 5.54
C LEU A 184 3.19 9.86 4.06
N LYS A 185 2.61 9.05 3.18
CA LYS A 185 2.67 9.27 1.75
C LYS A 185 1.63 10.31 1.32
N ASP A 186 2.07 11.27 0.50
CA ASP A 186 1.17 12.04 -0.36
C ASP A 186 0.70 11.11 -1.48
N VAL A 187 -0.59 10.81 -1.51
CA VAL A 187 -1.17 9.82 -2.44
C VAL A 187 -1.45 10.42 -3.81
N TRP A 188 -1.30 11.74 -3.95
CA TRP A 188 -1.47 12.48 -5.20
C TRP A 188 -0.13 12.96 -5.77
N GLY A 189 0.62 13.73 -4.96
CA GLY A 189 1.89 14.32 -5.33
C GLY A 189 3.10 13.61 -4.71
N GLU A 190 4.25 14.28 -4.79
CA GLU A 190 5.53 13.78 -4.25
C GLU A 190 5.84 14.35 -2.85
N ASN A 191 4.91 15.09 -2.23
CA ASN A 191 5.12 15.79 -0.96
C ASN A 191 4.95 14.85 0.25
N HIS A 192 5.73 13.77 0.28
CA HIS A 192 5.68 12.79 1.36
C HIS A 192 6.15 13.41 2.69
N GLY A 193 5.48 13.06 3.78
CA GLY A 193 5.77 13.55 5.12
C GLY A 193 6.51 12.54 5.99
N LYS A 194 7.45 12.99 6.81
CA LYS A 194 8.09 12.22 7.87
C LYS A 194 7.32 12.40 9.18
N ILE A 195 6.83 11.30 9.74
CA ILE A 195 6.14 11.26 11.03
C ILE A 195 7.18 11.37 12.16
N GLU A 196 7.00 12.34 13.04
CA GLU A 196 7.70 12.46 14.32
C GLU A 196 6.76 12.20 15.49
N GLY A 197 7.32 11.77 16.62
CA GLY A 197 6.52 11.28 17.75
C GLY A 197 5.91 9.91 17.47
N SER A 198 4.77 9.62 18.10
CA SER A 198 4.08 8.34 17.97
C SER A 198 2.56 8.54 17.84
N PRO A 199 2.10 9.33 16.84
CA PRO A 199 0.68 9.41 16.55
C PRO A 199 0.15 8.02 16.18
N LYS A 200 -1.12 7.76 16.51
CA LYS A 200 -1.72 6.43 16.39
C LYS A 200 -2.70 6.38 15.23
N MET A 201 -2.73 5.29 14.49
CA MET A 201 -3.82 5.02 13.55
C MET A 201 -5.17 5.03 14.29
N ALA A 202 -6.18 5.58 13.65
CA ALA A 202 -7.55 5.64 14.13
C ALA A 202 -8.52 5.47 12.97
N GLN A 203 -9.79 5.28 13.29
CA GLN A 203 -10.84 5.35 12.29
C GLN A 203 -11.04 6.81 11.87
N GLY A 204 -10.91 7.07 10.57
CA GLY A 204 -11.16 8.36 9.93
C GLY A 204 -12.62 8.57 9.58
N LYS A 205 -12.89 9.60 8.79
CA LYS A 205 -14.20 9.86 8.20
C LYS A 205 -14.42 9.10 6.90
N ALA A 206 -13.45 9.09 6.00
CA ALA A 206 -13.52 8.31 4.78
C ALA A 206 -13.18 6.85 5.07
N ARG A 207 -12.04 6.62 5.73
CA ARG A 207 -11.53 5.29 6.08
C ARG A 207 -10.69 5.33 7.35
N GLY A 208 -9.37 5.47 7.20
CA GLY A 208 -8.41 5.62 8.29
C GLY A 208 -8.16 7.09 8.59
N GLY A 209 -7.52 7.35 9.72
CA GLY A 209 -7.10 8.68 10.10
C GLY A 209 -5.93 8.57 11.06
N LEU A 210 -5.21 9.66 11.24
CA LEU A 210 -4.09 9.70 12.16
C LEU A 210 -4.44 10.53 13.40
N ARG A 211 -4.36 9.89 14.57
CA ARG A 211 -4.64 10.50 15.86
C ARG A 211 -3.38 11.09 16.47
N PHE A 212 -3.41 12.40 16.68
CA PHE A 212 -2.38 13.16 17.36
C PHE A 212 -2.77 13.39 18.82
N GLY A 213 -1.82 13.20 19.74
CA GLY A 213 -2.10 13.26 21.18
C GLY A 213 -2.33 14.67 21.74
N GLY A 214 -2.08 15.74 20.98
CA GLY A 214 -2.11 17.13 21.46
C GLY A 214 -1.06 17.45 22.53
N ARG A 215 -0.12 16.53 22.77
CA ARG A 215 1.02 16.59 23.69
C ARG A 215 2.16 15.79 23.06
N GLY A 216 3.37 15.90 23.61
CA GLY A 216 4.55 15.21 23.04
C GLY A 216 4.99 15.77 21.68
N LYS A 217 5.61 14.94 20.82
CA LYS A 217 6.25 15.38 19.57
C LYS A 217 5.46 15.00 18.32
N ASP A 218 4.20 14.59 18.45
CA ASP A 218 3.40 14.12 17.32
C ASP A 218 3.23 15.23 16.28
N ARG A 219 3.82 15.04 15.10
CA ARG A 219 3.71 15.93 13.94
C ARG A 219 4.19 15.20 12.69
N ILE A 220 3.93 15.79 11.53
CA ILE A 220 4.46 15.31 10.26
C ILE A 220 5.22 16.45 9.60
N ILE A 221 6.47 16.19 9.24
CA ILE A 221 7.35 17.13 8.56
C ILE A 221 7.39 16.74 7.09
N VAL A 222 6.78 17.55 6.25
CA VAL A 222 6.82 17.44 4.80
C VAL A 222 7.96 18.34 4.31
N PRO A 223 9.03 17.77 3.73
CA PRO A 223 10.16 18.55 3.23
C PRO A 223 9.70 19.64 2.27
N HIS A 224 10.40 20.77 2.28
CA HIS A 224 10.13 21.86 1.34
C HIS A 224 10.08 21.35 -0.12
N HIS A 225 9.07 21.83 -0.85
CA HIS A 225 8.98 21.73 -2.30
C HIS A 225 8.30 22.99 -2.85
N GLU A 226 8.64 23.40 -4.07
CA GLU A 226 8.11 24.60 -4.71
C GLU A 226 6.59 24.50 -4.93
N SER A 227 6.04 23.31 -5.16
CA SER A 227 4.59 23.13 -5.31
C SER A 227 3.79 23.49 -4.06
N LEU A 228 4.42 23.53 -2.87
CA LEU A 228 3.80 23.92 -1.61
C LEU A 228 3.90 25.44 -1.34
N ASN A 229 4.53 26.21 -2.23
CA ASN A 229 4.56 27.67 -2.17
C ASN A 229 3.30 28.22 -2.83
N LEU A 230 2.27 28.47 -2.02
CA LEU A 230 0.99 28.94 -2.52
C LEU A 230 0.99 30.47 -2.60
N GLU A 231 0.63 31.02 -3.77
CA GLU A 231 0.67 32.44 -4.07
C GLU A 231 -0.72 32.99 -4.40
N GLY A 232 -1.33 33.71 -3.46
CA GLY A 232 -2.55 34.50 -3.66
C GLY A 232 -3.83 33.68 -3.75
N ARG A 233 -3.85 32.60 -4.52
CA ARG A 233 -5.00 31.70 -4.71
C ARG A 233 -4.68 30.32 -4.16
N MET A 234 -5.54 29.78 -3.31
CA MET A 234 -5.35 28.45 -2.72
C MET A 234 -6.64 27.91 -2.12
N THR A 235 -6.70 26.59 -1.98
CA THR A 235 -7.71 25.91 -1.15
C THR A 235 -7.05 24.89 -0.24
N LEU A 236 -7.41 24.92 1.05
CA LEU A 236 -7.00 23.93 2.05
C LEU A 236 -8.26 23.23 2.58
N CYS A 237 -8.29 21.89 2.54
CA CYS A 237 -9.44 21.08 3.00
C CYS A 237 -8.96 19.96 3.92
N ALA A 238 -9.75 19.61 4.94
CA ALA A 238 -9.49 18.43 5.77
C ALA A 238 -10.75 17.96 6.49
N TRP A 239 -10.83 16.66 6.76
CA TRP A 239 -11.68 16.13 7.82
C TRP A 239 -10.94 16.20 9.15
N ILE A 240 -11.58 16.83 10.15
CA ILE A 240 -11.00 16.96 11.50
C ILE A 240 -11.94 16.41 12.57
N TYR A 241 -11.37 15.68 13.53
CA TYR A 241 -11.98 15.38 14.83
C TYR A 241 -11.12 16.04 15.91
N TRP A 242 -11.46 17.27 16.27
CA TRP A 242 -10.61 18.15 17.08
C TRP A 242 -11.09 18.24 18.54
N ASN A 243 -10.16 18.35 19.50
CA ASN A 243 -10.46 18.27 20.93
C ASN A 243 -10.97 19.58 21.58
N GLY A 244 -10.96 20.71 20.86
CA GLY A 244 -11.40 22.00 21.39
C GLY A 244 -10.31 23.02 21.75
N ARG A 245 -9.02 22.72 21.57
CA ARG A 245 -7.89 23.64 21.86
C ARG A 245 -7.39 24.42 20.65
N SER A 246 -6.78 25.58 20.85
CA SER A 246 -6.14 26.30 19.75
C SER A 246 -4.95 25.52 19.16
N ASP A 247 -5.19 24.88 18.01
CA ASP A 247 -4.33 23.87 17.42
C ASP A 247 -4.06 24.18 15.94
N ILE A 248 -2.80 23.99 15.53
CA ILE A 248 -2.40 24.09 14.12
C ILE A 248 -2.63 22.76 13.44
N ILE A 249 -3.40 22.79 12.35
CA ILE A 249 -3.64 21.62 11.49
C ILE A 249 -2.50 21.48 10.50
N VAL A 250 -2.16 22.56 9.78
CA VAL A 250 -1.02 22.59 8.85
C VAL A 250 -0.41 23.99 8.80
N THR A 251 0.91 24.09 8.68
CA THR A 251 1.62 25.37 8.56
C THR A 251 2.89 25.25 7.74
N LYS A 252 3.21 26.30 6.98
CA LYS A 252 4.49 26.50 6.30
C LYS A 252 5.05 27.85 6.74
N ARG A 253 5.99 27.86 7.70
CA ARG A 253 6.37 29.05 8.49
C ARG A 253 7.89 29.27 8.62
N GLU A 254 8.24 30.54 8.82
CA GLU A 254 9.56 31.18 9.06
C GLU A 254 10.31 31.64 7.77
N PRO A 255 9.82 32.64 7.00
CA PRO A 255 8.67 33.52 7.23
C PRO A 255 7.32 32.83 6.92
N LEU A 256 6.20 33.33 7.45
CA LEU A 256 4.90 32.65 7.29
C LEU A 256 4.39 32.71 5.84
N ASN A 257 4.17 31.57 5.18
CA ASN A 257 3.44 31.50 3.91
C ASN A 257 1.95 31.33 4.19
N TYR A 258 1.56 30.20 4.80
CA TYR A 258 0.21 29.97 5.33
C TYR A 258 0.22 29.15 6.63
N GLN A 259 -0.83 29.31 7.42
CA GLN A 259 -1.17 28.47 8.55
C GLN A 259 -2.68 28.30 8.63
N PHE A 260 -3.10 27.05 8.77
CA PHE A 260 -4.48 26.63 8.91
C PHE A 260 -4.70 26.04 10.31
N SER A 261 -5.68 26.55 11.04
CA SER A 261 -5.85 26.23 12.47
C SER A 261 -7.32 26.12 12.88
N ALA A 262 -7.58 25.30 13.89
CA ALA A 262 -8.85 25.25 14.62
C ALA A 262 -8.64 25.86 16.00
N LEU A 263 -9.48 26.82 16.39
CA LEU A 263 -9.27 27.63 17.58
C LEU A 263 -10.30 27.35 18.67
N GLU A 264 -9.91 27.49 19.94
CA GLU A 264 -10.77 27.24 21.11
C GLU A 264 -12.06 28.07 21.13
N ASN A 265 -12.04 29.25 20.49
CA ASN A 265 -13.20 30.11 20.29
C ASN A 265 -14.20 29.59 19.23
N LYS A 266 -13.97 28.36 18.72
CA LYS A 266 -14.79 27.62 17.75
C LYS A 266 -14.72 28.14 16.32
N THR A 267 -13.69 28.92 15.98
CA THR A 267 -13.46 29.39 14.60
C THR A 267 -12.39 28.58 13.90
N ILE A 268 -12.49 28.52 12.58
CA ILE A 268 -11.41 28.16 11.66
C ILE A 268 -10.57 29.42 11.45
N GLN A 269 -9.24 29.30 11.42
CA GLN A 269 -8.33 30.41 11.17
C GLN A 269 -7.43 30.13 9.97
N LEU A 270 -7.27 31.13 9.11
CA LEU A 270 -6.21 31.19 8.12
C LEU A 270 -5.30 32.37 8.46
N CYS A 271 -4.00 32.11 8.64
CA CYS A 271 -3.00 33.15 8.68
C CYS A 271 -2.11 33.09 7.44
N VAL A 272 -1.80 34.24 6.86
CA VAL A 272 -0.94 34.40 5.68
C VAL A 272 0.09 35.51 5.90
N GLY A 273 1.27 35.38 5.29
CA GLY A 273 2.40 36.32 5.45
C GLY A 273 2.14 37.72 4.87
N GLY A 274 2.83 38.75 5.42
CA GLY A 274 2.53 40.20 5.38
C GLY A 274 2.67 41.00 4.09
N SER A 275 2.24 42.27 4.18
CA SER A 275 2.43 43.36 3.21
C SER A 275 3.41 44.40 3.79
N GLY A 276 4.44 44.77 3.04
CA GLY A 276 5.40 45.82 3.40
C GLY A 276 6.56 45.40 4.33
N ASN A 277 7.41 46.38 4.70
CA ASN A 277 8.67 46.22 5.44
C ASN A 277 8.55 45.77 6.92
N GLU A 278 7.43 45.14 7.31
CA GLU A 278 7.25 44.61 8.67
C GLU A 278 7.10 43.09 8.66
N ARG A 279 7.60 42.44 9.71
CA ARG A 279 7.46 40.99 9.98
C ARG A 279 6.02 40.59 10.33
N GLY A 280 5.02 41.17 9.67
CA GLY A 280 3.61 40.96 9.91
C GLY A 280 3.09 39.72 9.20
N TYR A 281 2.13 39.05 9.81
CA TYR A 281 1.22 38.13 9.15
C TYR A 281 -0.20 38.57 9.50
N ALA A 282 -1.14 38.36 8.60
CA ALA A 282 -2.55 38.64 8.84
C ALA A 282 -3.29 37.33 9.08
N CYS A 283 -4.21 37.33 10.05
CA CYS A 283 -5.06 36.18 10.34
C CYS A 283 -6.52 36.58 10.24
N VAL A 284 -7.29 35.76 9.54
CA VAL A 284 -8.74 35.89 9.37
C VAL A 284 -9.44 34.62 9.87
N TYR A 285 -10.73 34.74 10.17
CA TYR A 285 -11.48 33.75 10.93
C TYR A 285 -12.81 33.45 10.26
N SER A 286 -13.29 32.21 10.40
CA SER A 286 -14.67 31.87 10.09
C SER A 286 -15.63 32.37 11.18
N ASP A 287 -16.93 32.22 10.93
CA ASP A 287 -17.94 32.18 11.99
C ASP A 287 -17.62 31.08 13.03
N ARG A 288 -18.25 31.17 14.20
CA ARG A 288 -18.07 30.18 15.29
C ARG A 288 -18.85 28.89 15.02
N VAL A 289 -18.32 28.08 14.12
CA VAL A 289 -19.02 26.90 13.57
C VAL A 289 -18.49 25.56 14.08
N LEU A 290 -17.33 25.54 14.75
CA LEU A 290 -16.70 24.30 15.19
C LEU A 290 -17.29 23.76 16.50
N ILE A 291 -17.47 22.45 16.55
CA ILE A 291 -17.90 21.73 17.76
C ILE A 291 -16.82 20.70 18.10
N PRO A 292 -16.20 20.79 19.29
CA PRO A 292 -15.19 19.83 19.73
C PRO A 292 -15.73 18.40 19.76
N ASN A 293 -14.83 17.43 19.55
CA ASN A 293 -15.10 15.99 19.61
C ASN A 293 -16.21 15.53 18.64
N ARG A 294 -16.27 16.18 17.48
CA ARG A 294 -17.12 15.76 16.36
C ARG A 294 -16.31 15.86 15.09
N TRP A 295 -16.59 14.94 14.17
CA TRP A 295 -16.08 15.06 12.82
C TRP A 295 -16.73 16.25 12.11
N VAL A 296 -15.91 17.05 11.46
CA VAL A 296 -16.32 18.17 10.62
C VAL A 296 -15.38 18.25 9.43
N HIS A 297 -15.95 18.46 8.24
CA HIS A 297 -15.15 18.80 7.07
C HIS A 297 -14.98 20.31 7.05
N ILE A 298 -13.74 20.77 6.98
CA ILE A 298 -13.45 22.20 6.91
C ILE A 298 -12.69 22.49 5.63
N ALA A 299 -13.02 23.62 5.02
CA ALA A 299 -12.26 24.14 3.89
C ALA A 299 -12.06 25.65 4.01
N VAL A 300 -10.93 26.12 3.51
CA VAL A 300 -10.62 27.54 3.37
C VAL A 300 -10.16 27.79 1.95
N VAL A 301 -10.89 28.65 1.27
CA VAL A 301 -10.60 29.10 -0.09
C VAL A 301 -10.11 30.53 0.00
N ARG A 302 -8.91 30.81 -0.47
CA ARG A 302 -8.41 32.16 -0.63
C ARG A 302 -8.38 32.48 -2.11
N ASP A 303 -9.12 33.51 -2.51
CA ASP A 303 -9.07 34.08 -3.85
C ASP A 303 -8.45 35.48 -3.76
N SER A 304 -7.13 35.52 -3.89
CA SER A 304 -6.33 36.74 -3.75
C SER A 304 -6.46 37.38 -2.35
N GLU A 305 -7.28 38.42 -2.19
CA GLU A 305 -7.51 39.11 -0.91
C GLU A 305 -8.76 38.62 -0.18
N THR A 306 -9.65 37.90 -0.85
CA THR A 306 -10.89 37.39 -0.22
C THR A 306 -10.68 35.97 0.27
N VAL A 307 -11.10 35.69 1.51
CA VAL A 307 -11.08 34.35 2.10
C VAL A 307 -12.49 33.90 2.39
N PHE A 308 -12.83 32.70 1.92
CA PHE A 308 -14.09 32.01 2.17
C PHE A 308 -13.84 30.80 3.04
N PHE A 309 -14.62 30.68 4.11
CA PHE A 309 -14.58 29.54 5.01
C PHE A 309 -15.77 28.63 4.74
N TYR A 310 -15.57 27.32 4.87
CA TYR A 310 -16.62 26.34 4.72
C TYR A 310 -16.58 25.30 5.83
N LYS A 311 -17.77 24.87 6.25
CA LYS A 311 -18.02 23.77 7.17
C LYS A 311 -19.01 22.81 6.55
N ASP A 312 -18.65 21.52 6.48
CA ASP A 312 -19.51 20.44 5.98
C ASP A 312 -20.11 20.77 4.59
N GLY A 313 -19.32 21.38 3.72
CA GLY A 313 -19.74 21.77 2.36
C GLY A 313 -20.45 23.13 2.27
N GLU A 314 -20.84 23.72 3.40
CA GLU A 314 -21.60 24.98 3.44
C GLU A 314 -20.72 26.17 3.82
N HIS A 315 -21.05 27.35 3.30
CA HIS A 315 -20.34 28.59 3.61
C HIS A 315 -20.45 28.93 5.11
N ALA A 316 -19.34 29.38 5.67
CA ALA A 316 -19.16 29.60 7.11
C ALA A 316 -18.43 30.93 7.42
N GLY A 317 -18.49 31.89 6.50
CA GLY A 317 -17.91 33.23 6.69
C GLY A 317 -17.03 33.67 5.52
N THR A 318 -16.92 34.99 5.37
CA THR A 318 -16.05 35.64 4.38
C THR A 318 -15.30 36.77 5.05
N GLU A 319 -14.00 36.86 4.78
CA GLU A 319 -13.11 37.88 5.33
C GLU A 319 -12.20 38.44 4.24
N GLN A 320 -11.65 39.63 4.49
CA GLN A 320 -10.65 40.25 3.64
C GLN A 320 -9.26 40.16 4.30
N VAL A 321 -8.25 39.80 3.52
CA VAL A 321 -6.86 39.70 3.97
C VAL A 321 -5.93 40.32 2.92
N SER A 322 -5.58 41.59 3.15
CA SER A 322 -4.64 42.34 2.31
C SER A 322 -3.20 41.98 2.70
N SER A 323 -2.69 40.88 2.17
CA SER A 323 -1.35 40.38 2.52
C SER A 323 -0.67 39.70 1.34
N ALA A 324 0.52 40.16 0.97
CA ALA A 324 1.27 39.57 -0.14
C ALA A 324 1.71 38.15 0.25
N SER A 325 1.49 37.18 -0.64
CA SER A 325 1.88 35.81 -0.33
C SER A 325 3.40 35.71 -0.27
N MET A 326 3.94 35.34 0.89
CA MET A 326 5.38 35.16 1.07
C MET A 326 5.73 33.70 0.86
N THR A 327 6.39 33.35 -0.24
CA THR A 327 6.95 32.01 -0.42
C THR A 327 8.18 31.81 0.48
N ASN A 328 8.50 30.55 0.82
CA ASN A 328 9.67 30.25 1.64
C ASN A 328 10.24 28.86 1.32
N ASP A 329 11.47 28.64 1.77
CA ASP A 329 12.20 27.37 1.66
C ASP A 329 11.97 26.43 2.87
N LYS A 330 10.94 26.69 3.68
CA LYS A 330 10.69 25.96 4.93
C LYS A 330 9.80 24.76 4.71
N ASP A 331 10.01 23.74 5.53
CA ASP A 331 9.18 22.53 5.56
C ASP A 331 7.72 22.88 5.91
N LEU A 332 6.80 22.10 5.35
CA LEU A 332 5.41 22.13 5.76
C LEU A 332 5.22 21.16 6.93
N ILE A 333 4.52 21.61 7.97
CA ILE A 333 4.31 20.84 9.20
C ILE A 333 2.82 20.60 9.37
N ILE A 334 2.44 19.33 9.50
CA ILE A 334 1.06 18.90 9.79
C ILE A 334 0.98 18.50 11.26
N GLY A 335 -0.09 18.95 11.93
CA GLY A 335 -0.44 18.60 13.30
C GLY A 335 0.35 19.33 14.39
N SER A 336 1.16 20.35 14.07
CA SER A 336 1.94 21.09 15.07
C SER A 336 2.50 22.41 14.54
N SER A 337 2.94 23.29 15.45
CA SER A 337 3.78 24.44 15.12
C SER A 337 5.26 24.04 14.97
N PRO A 338 6.11 24.82 14.27
CA PRO A 338 7.52 24.49 14.09
C PRO A 338 8.29 24.21 15.38
N ARG A 339 7.99 24.99 16.42
CA ARG A 339 8.58 24.85 17.76
C ARG A 339 7.78 23.93 18.70
N GLY A 340 6.66 23.39 18.23
CA GLY A 340 5.81 22.48 18.99
C GLY A 340 5.09 23.11 20.17
N TYR A 341 4.76 24.41 20.11
CA TYR A 341 3.96 25.10 21.14
C TYR A 341 2.45 24.86 20.96
N PHE A 342 1.99 24.76 19.72
CA PHE A 342 0.60 24.45 19.37
C PHE A 342 0.60 23.07 18.72
N ARG A 343 -0.05 22.09 19.35
CA ARG A 343 0.01 20.68 18.94
C ARG A 343 -1.40 20.20 18.74
N TYR A 344 -1.71 19.75 17.53
CA TYR A 344 -3.03 19.23 17.21
C TYR A 344 -3.37 18.05 18.11
N GLY A 345 -4.49 18.14 18.81
CA GLY A 345 -5.06 17.04 19.56
C GLY A 345 -6.38 16.61 18.94
N GLY A 346 -6.38 15.42 18.35
CA GLY A 346 -7.51 14.99 17.56
C GLY A 346 -7.14 13.94 16.52
N ILE A 347 -8.04 13.71 15.57
CA ILE A 347 -7.82 12.88 14.39
C ILE A 347 -7.84 13.78 13.15
N LEU A 348 -6.89 13.59 12.24
CA LEU A 348 -6.92 14.16 10.89
C LEU A 348 -7.19 13.06 9.87
N ASP A 349 -7.92 13.42 8.83
CA ASP A 349 -8.23 12.59 7.68
C ASP A 349 -8.37 13.48 6.42
N GLU A 350 -8.05 12.94 5.24
CA GLU A 350 -8.23 13.58 3.93
C GLU A 350 -7.68 15.02 3.79
N LEU A 351 -6.48 15.32 4.30
CA LEU A 351 -5.88 16.66 4.18
C LEU A 351 -5.46 16.91 2.73
N SER A 352 -6.04 17.95 2.12
CA SER A 352 -5.81 18.32 0.73
C SER A 352 -5.35 19.76 0.61
N ILE A 353 -4.42 20.00 -0.33
CA ILE A 353 -3.92 21.32 -0.70
C ILE A 353 -4.11 21.49 -2.20
N TYR A 354 -4.74 22.60 -2.59
CA TYR A 354 -4.92 23.01 -3.98
C TYR A 354 -4.22 24.34 -4.23
N ASN A 355 -3.59 24.51 -5.39
CA ASN A 355 -2.97 25.77 -5.80
C ASN A 355 -3.94 26.72 -6.53
N ASN A 356 -5.24 26.45 -6.44
CA ASN A 356 -6.29 27.28 -7.00
C ASN A 356 -7.53 27.30 -6.08
N VAL A 357 -8.50 28.13 -6.46
CA VAL A 357 -9.78 28.27 -5.76
C VAL A 357 -10.73 27.15 -6.17
N LEU A 358 -11.33 26.49 -5.19
CA LEU A 358 -12.45 25.60 -5.42
C LEU A 358 -13.77 26.36 -5.28
N SER A 359 -14.71 26.07 -6.18
CA SER A 359 -16.09 26.53 -6.10
C SER A 359 -16.82 25.86 -4.94
N GLN A 360 -17.94 26.44 -4.51
CA GLN A 360 -18.78 25.84 -3.47
C GLN A 360 -19.25 24.42 -3.83
N ASN A 361 -19.53 24.15 -5.10
CA ASN A 361 -19.94 22.81 -5.55
C ASN A 361 -18.79 21.80 -5.41
N GLU A 362 -17.57 22.20 -5.75
CA GLU A 362 -16.36 21.40 -5.57
C GLU A 362 -16.05 21.14 -4.09
N ILE A 363 -16.29 22.13 -3.22
CA ILE A 363 -16.19 21.96 -1.77
C ILE A 363 -17.25 20.97 -1.24
N ARG A 364 -18.50 21.07 -1.71
CA ARG A 364 -19.55 20.09 -1.38
C ARG A 364 -19.24 18.70 -1.90
N GLN A 365 -18.59 18.60 -3.07
CA GLN A 365 -18.11 17.34 -3.63
C GLN A 365 -17.05 16.72 -2.73
N ASN A 366 -16.03 17.48 -2.31
CA ASN A 366 -15.01 17.00 -1.36
C ASN A 366 -15.61 16.56 -0.03
N PHE A 367 -16.58 17.31 0.49
CA PHE A 367 -17.32 16.92 1.70
C PHE A 367 -18.12 15.62 1.52
N SER A 368 -18.78 15.45 0.38
CA SER A 368 -19.66 14.30 0.10
C SER A 368 -18.91 13.06 -0.40
N ALA A 369 -17.60 13.19 -0.63
CA ALA A 369 -16.78 12.11 -1.14
C ALA A 369 -16.78 10.93 -0.14
N LYS A 370 -17.40 9.83 -0.54
CA LYS A 370 -17.46 8.59 0.27
C LYS A 370 -16.13 7.83 0.29
N LYS A 371 -15.20 8.19 -0.60
CA LYS A 371 -13.86 7.63 -0.74
C LYS A 371 -12.90 8.79 -1.01
N GLY A 372 -11.81 8.85 -0.25
CA GLY A 372 -10.68 9.73 -0.54
C GLY A 372 -9.93 9.36 -1.80
N LEU A 373 -8.84 10.07 -2.09
CA LEU A 373 -7.87 9.56 -3.05
C LEU A 373 -7.10 8.41 -2.40
N GLU A 374 -7.09 7.28 -3.07
CA GLU A 374 -6.32 6.12 -2.67
C GLU A 374 -4.97 6.15 -3.37
N ILE A 375 -3.93 5.60 -2.75
CA ILE A 375 -2.79 5.10 -3.52
C ILE A 375 -3.39 4.09 -4.50
N SER A 376 -3.27 4.34 -5.81
CA SER A 376 -3.84 3.55 -6.93
C SER A 376 -4.04 2.07 -6.61
N GLU A 377 -5.13 1.45 -7.09
CA GLU A 377 -5.68 0.05 -6.95
C GLU A 377 -4.79 -1.11 -6.45
N GLU A 378 -3.47 -0.96 -6.40
CA GLU A 378 -2.46 -1.79 -5.73
C GLU A 378 -2.76 -2.12 -4.25
N PHE A 379 -3.68 -1.42 -3.56
CA PHE A 379 -3.98 -1.65 -2.13
C PHE A 379 -5.40 -2.15 -1.81
N GLN A 380 -6.14 -2.68 -2.79
CA GLN A 380 -7.41 -3.40 -2.51
C GLN A 380 -7.19 -4.71 -1.72
N TYR A 381 -5.93 -5.09 -1.49
CA TYR A 381 -5.51 -6.33 -0.84
C TYR A 381 -4.90 -6.05 0.52
N HIS A 382 -5.40 -6.72 1.55
CA HIS A 382 -4.91 -6.58 2.92
C HIS A 382 -3.59 -7.35 3.10
N PHE A 383 -2.49 -6.63 3.31
CA PHE A 383 -1.20 -7.18 3.73
C PHE A 383 -0.91 -6.72 5.16
N GLU A 384 -0.84 -7.67 6.08
CA GLU A 384 -0.48 -7.46 7.47
C GLU A 384 1.05 -7.49 7.61
N SER A 385 1.65 -6.40 8.09
CA SER A 385 3.07 -6.41 8.46
C SER A 385 3.26 -7.29 9.68
N VAL A 386 4.26 -8.19 9.63
CA VAL A 386 4.58 -9.10 10.73
C VAL A 386 6.04 -8.96 11.13
N GLU A 387 6.35 -9.31 12.38
CA GLU A 387 7.75 -9.41 12.82
C GLU A 387 8.46 -10.54 12.06
N PHE A 388 9.78 -10.39 11.85
CA PHE A 388 10.55 -11.39 11.11
C PHE A 388 10.48 -12.78 11.77
N SER A 389 10.46 -12.83 13.09
CA SER A 389 10.30 -14.08 13.86
C SER A 389 8.93 -14.75 13.65
N GLU A 390 7.87 -13.97 13.44
CA GLU A 390 6.55 -14.48 13.11
C GLU A 390 6.52 -15.05 11.68
N TYR A 391 7.09 -14.32 10.71
CA TYR A 391 7.29 -14.83 9.36
C TYR A 391 8.07 -16.16 9.37
N GLN A 392 9.17 -16.23 10.12
CA GLN A 392 9.98 -17.44 10.29
C GLN A 392 9.15 -18.62 10.81
N ARG A 393 8.29 -18.40 11.81
CA ARG A 393 7.38 -19.43 12.34
C ARG A 393 6.37 -19.91 11.30
N LEU A 394 5.82 -19.03 10.46
CA LEU A 394 4.91 -19.42 9.38
C LEU A 394 5.60 -20.27 8.32
N ILE A 395 6.82 -19.91 7.94
CA ILE A 395 7.64 -20.68 7.01
C ILE A 395 8.01 -22.04 7.62
N ARG A 396 8.41 -22.07 8.90
CA ARG A 396 8.72 -23.32 9.63
C ARG A 396 7.51 -24.24 9.68
N HIS A 397 6.33 -23.70 9.99
CA HIS A 397 5.07 -24.46 9.99
C HIS A 397 4.78 -25.11 8.63
N GLY A 398 4.93 -24.36 7.53
CA GLY A 398 4.78 -24.90 6.17
C GLY A 398 5.81 -25.99 5.84
N TYR A 399 7.06 -25.78 6.25
CA TYR A 399 8.15 -26.74 6.08
C TYR A 399 7.90 -28.05 6.86
N ASP A 400 7.46 -27.95 8.11
CA ASP A 400 7.18 -29.11 8.97
C ASP A 400 6.02 -29.95 8.40
N ILE A 401 4.92 -29.30 8.00
CA ILE A 401 3.80 -29.97 7.33
C ILE A 401 4.27 -30.67 6.05
N ALA A 402 5.05 -29.96 5.22
CA ALA A 402 5.51 -30.51 3.95
C ALA A 402 6.40 -31.75 4.15
N THR A 403 7.27 -31.71 5.16
CA THR A 403 8.16 -32.82 5.54
C THR A 403 7.36 -34.01 6.06
N GLU A 404 6.41 -33.77 6.97
CA GLU A 404 5.59 -34.82 7.58
C GLU A 404 4.67 -35.50 6.55
N ALA A 405 4.08 -34.72 5.64
CA ALA A 405 3.26 -35.22 4.53
C ALA A 405 4.09 -35.80 3.36
N LYS A 406 5.42 -35.81 3.47
CA LYS A 406 6.37 -36.27 2.44
C LYS A 406 6.16 -35.59 1.08
N THR A 407 5.74 -34.33 1.10
CA THR A 407 5.61 -33.50 -0.11
C THR A 407 6.98 -32.95 -0.54
N GLU A 408 7.14 -32.69 -1.84
CA GLU A 408 8.38 -32.11 -2.37
C GLU A 408 8.60 -30.68 -1.85
N ILE A 409 9.72 -30.44 -1.17
CA ILE A 409 10.12 -29.09 -0.75
C ILE A 409 10.56 -28.29 -1.99
N PRO A 410 10.01 -27.08 -2.23
CA PRO A 410 10.36 -26.25 -3.37
C PRO A 410 11.87 -26.04 -3.47
N TRP A 411 12.45 -26.33 -4.63
CA TRP A 411 13.89 -26.17 -4.82
C TRP A 411 14.32 -24.70 -4.65
N GLU A 412 13.45 -23.73 -5.00
CA GLU A 412 13.69 -22.30 -4.76
C GLU A 412 13.92 -22.03 -3.29
N PHE A 413 13.12 -22.68 -2.42
CA PHE A 413 13.28 -22.57 -0.98
C PHE A 413 14.61 -23.22 -0.55
N ASN A 414 14.89 -24.45 -0.97
CA ASN A 414 16.14 -25.13 -0.61
C ASN A 414 17.39 -24.31 -0.99
N TYR A 415 17.36 -23.68 -2.17
CA TYR A 415 18.47 -22.89 -2.68
C TYR A 415 18.57 -21.51 -2.02
N TRP A 416 17.45 -20.91 -1.61
CA TRP A 416 17.41 -19.54 -1.07
C TRP A 416 16.97 -19.46 0.40
N ARG A 417 16.99 -20.57 1.13
CA ARG A 417 16.54 -20.67 2.54
C ARG A 417 17.22 -19.66 3.45
N ASP A 418 18.45 -19.25 3.13
CA ASP A 418 19.20 -18.26 3.88
C ASP A 418 18.49 -16.91 3.99
N ILE A 419 17.52 -16.59 3.11
CA ILE A 419 16.70 -15.38 3.24
C ILE A 419 15.82 -15.42 4.49
N VAL A 420 15.39 -16.61 4.88
CA VAL A 420 14.62 -16.91 6.10
C VAL A 420 15.56 -17.11 7.29
N GLY A 421 16.83 -17.43 7.05
CA GLY A 421 17.84 -17.71 8.08
C GLY A 421 18.01 -19.20 8.33
N ASN A 422 18.69 -19.56 9.42
CA ASN A 422 18.92 -20.96 9.77
C ASN A 422 17.62 -21.61 10.29
N MET A 423 17.03 -22.49 9.49
CA MET A 423 15.79 -23.19 9.84
C MET A 423 15.90 -24.06 11.10
N ASN A 424 17.10 -24.48 11.48
CA ASN A 424 17.34 -25.29 12.69
C ASN A 424 17.35 -24.44 13.97
N GLU A 425 17.49 -23.12 13.86
CA GLU A 425 17.44 -22.19 14.99
C GLU A 425 16.01 -21.66 15.24
N ILE A 426 15.10 -21.87 14.30
CA ILE A 426 13.69 -21.53 14.45
C ILE A 426 13.03 -22.67 15.25
N PRO A 427 12.39 -22.37 16.41
CA PRO A 427 11.71 -23.39 17.20
C PRO A 427 10.69 -24.17 16.37
N GLU A 428 10.62 -25.48 16.60
CA GLU A 428 9.61 -26.32 15.98
C GLU A 428 8.21 -25.87 16.40
N THR A 429 7.22 -26.16 15.55
CA THR A 429 5.84 -25.77 15.87
C THR A 429 5.32 -26.61 17.04
N GLU A 430 5.06 -25.98 18.19
CA GLU A 430 4.45 -26.64 19.35
C GLU A 430 2.95 -26.94 19.11
N GLY A 431 2.52 -28.14 19.52
CA GLY A 431 1.13 -28.61 19.40
C GLY A 431 0.80 -29.21 18.03
N SER A 432 -0.48 -29.37 17.73
CA SER A 432 -0.91 -29.94 16.43
C SER A 432 -0.59 -29.01 15.27
N LEU A 433 0.08 -29.52 14.23
CA LEU A 433 0.30 -28.78 12.97
C LEU A 433 -1.00 -28.48 12.22
N TYR A 434 -2.08 -29.21 12.54
CA TYR A 434 -3.37 -29.16 11.86
C TYR A 434 -4.39 -28.49 12.78
N LYS A 435 -4.77 -27.25 12.45
CA LYS A 435 -5.70 -26.42 13.25
C LYS A 435 -6.85 -25.90 12.38
N CYS A 436 -7.99 -25.62 13.02
CA CYS A 436 -9.12 -24.99 12.37
C CYS A 436 -8.73 -23.58 11.88
N PRO A 437 -8.96 -23.24 10.60
CA PRO A 437 -8.56 -21.96 10.04
C PRO A 437 -9.33 -20.77 10.64
N LYS A 438 -10.55 -20.99 11.15
CA LYS A 438 -11.38 -19.92 11.72
C LYS A 438 -11.09 -19.62 13.20
N CYS A 439 -10.80 -20.64 14.01
CA CYS A 439 -10.67 -20.47 15.47
C CYS A 439 -9.36 -21.00 16.07
N ALA A 440 -8.43 -21.47 15.23
CA ALA A 440 -7.15 -22.06 15.62
C ALA A 440 -7.24 -23.25 16.60
N GLY A 441 -8.42 -23.87 16.75
CA GLY A 441 -8.58 -25.09 17.55
C GLY A 441 -7.90 -26.29 16.89
N GLU A 442 -7.28 -27.16 17.67
CA GLU A 442 -6.57 -28.33 17.16
C GLU A 442 -7.53 -29.36 16.54
N LEU A 443 -7.13 -29.97 15.42
CA LEU A 443 -7.86 -31.08 14.83
C LEU A 443 -7.59 -32.37 15.62
N PRO A 444 -8.59 -33.25 15.81
CA PRO A 444 -8.39 -34.55 16.44
C PRO A 444 -7.39 -35.41 15.65
N GLN A 445 -6.58 -36.22 16.35
CA GLN A 445 -5.53 -37.04 15.74
C GLN A 445 -6.06 -37.93 14.60
N VAL A 446 -7.24 -38.52 14.77
CA VAL A 446 -7.88 -39.36 13.72
C VAL A 446 -8.12 -38.58 12.42
N ALA A 447 -8.54 -37.32 12.51
CA ALA A 447 -8.72 -36.47 11.34
C ALA A 447 -7.36 -36.12 10.70
N VAL A 448 -6.35 -35.84 11.52
CA VAL A 448 -4.98 -35.56 11.08
C VAL A 448 -4.39 -36.76 10.33
N ASP A 449 -4.54 -37.97 10.86
CA ASP A 449 -4.03 -39.20 10.24
C ASP A 449 -4.70 -39.47 8.90
N LEU A 450 -6.01 -39.23 8.80
CA LEU A 450 -6.78 -39.36 7.56
C LEU A 450 -6.32 -38.34 6.50
N ILE A 451 -6.12 -37.08 6.90
CA ILE A 451 -5.58 -36.02 6.02
C ILE A 451 -4.20 -36.44 5.51
N LYS A 452 -3.30 -36.90 6.39
CA LYS A 452 -1.94 -37.35 6.02
C LYS A 452 -1.98 -38.53 5.06
N GLN A 453 -2.82 -39.52 5.33
CA GLN A 453 -2.97 -40.72 4.51
C GLN A 453 -3.35 -40.39 3.06
N HIS A 454 -4.20 -39.38 2.87
CA HIS A 454 -4.72 -38.99 1.55
C HIS A 454 -4.13 -37.68 1.01
N ALA A 455 -3.11 -37.10 1.65
CA ALA A 455 -2.54 -35.80 1.28
C ALA A 455 -2.00 -35.74 -0.16
N GLN A 456 -1.64 -36.89 -0.75
CA GLN A 456 -1.12 -37.02 -2.12
C GLN A 456 -2.18 -37.51 -3.12
N SER A 457 -3.44 -37.65 -2.71
CA SER A 457 -4.52 -38.14 -3.57
C SER A 457 -5.20 -36.96 -4.26
N ASP A 458 -5.20 -36.96 -5.59
CA ASP A 458 -5.79 -35.89 -6.40
C ASP A 458 -7.34 -35.89 -6.39
N ASP A 459 -7.97 -36.98 -5.95
CA ASP A 459 -9.42 -37.20 -6.03
C ASP A 459 -10.14 -37.13 -4.66
N MET A 460 -9.44 -36.77 -3.58
CA MET A 460 -10.00 -36.74 -2.23
C MET A 460 -10.16 -35.30 -1.72
N GLN A 461 -11.38 -34.95 -1.31
CA GLN A 461 -11.69 -33.67 -0.67
C GLN A 461 -12.24 -33.91 0.74
N PHE A 462 -11.74 -33.15 1.72
CA PHE A 462 -12.14 -33.26 3.12
C PHE A 462 -13.01 -32.07 3.51
N TYR A 463 -14.31 -32.28 3.58
CA TYR A 463 -15.19 -31.26 4.14
C TYR A 463 -15.21 -31.34 5.67
N ILE A 464 -14.74 -30.30 6.35
CA ILE A 464 -14.59 -30.28 7.82
C ILE A 464 -15.48 -29.20 8.43
N VAL A 465 -16.27 -29.62 9.42
CA VAL A 465 -17.07 -28.71 10.25
C VAL A 465 -16.47 -28.65 11.66
N CYS A 466 -15.95 -27.49 12.04
CA CYS A 466 -15.40 -27.28 13.37
C CYS A 466 -16.52 -27.09 14.40
N ARG A 467 -16.67 -28.03 15.33
CA ARG A 467 -17.64 -27.93 16.43
C ARG A 467 -17.41 -26.74 17.38
N LYS A 468 -16.18 -26.19 17.43
CA LYS A 468 -15.84 -25.09 18.35
C LYS A 468 -16.35 -23.72 17.87
N CYS A 469 -16.29 -23.47 16.56
CA CYS A 469 -16.68 -22.19 15.97
C CYS A 469 -17.80 -22.29 14.93
N SER A 470 -18.35 -23.50 14.73
CA SER A 470 -19.30 -23.82 13.66
C SER A 470 -18.75 -23.45 12.26
N GLY A 471 -17.43 -23.42 12.13
CA GLY A 471 -16.75 -23.06 10.90
C GLY A 471 -16.67 -24.24 9.94
N GLU A 472 -17.20 -24.06 8.74
CA GLU A 472 -17.06 -24.98 7.62
C GLU A 472 -15.83 -24.59 6.76
N PHE A 473 -15.06 -25.57 6.32
CA PHE A 473 -13.90 -25.41 5.43
C PHE A 473 -13.53 -26.72 4.73
N ASP A 474 -12.87 -26.59 3.58
CA ASP A 474 -12.37 -27.67 2.71
C ASP A 474 -10.88 -28.00 2.94
#